data_AF-A0A836JVV6-F1
#
_entry.id   AF-A0A836JVV6-F1
#
_cell.length_a   1.000
_cell.length_b   1.000
_cell.length_c   1.000
_cell.angle_alpha   90.00
_cell.angle_beta   90.00
_cell.angle_gamma   90.00
#
_symmetry.space_group_name_H-M   'P 1'
#
loop_
_entity.id
_entity.type
_entity.pdbx_description
1 polymer ?
#
loop_
_entity_poly.entity_id
_entity_poly.type
_entity_poly.pdbx_seq_one_letter_code
_entity_poly.pdbx_strand_id
1 'polypeptide(L)'
;LNMNLTKIFSFLRGAKCALNSRRVSLFGNVNTQARCKSSEVKLRRPTAIETNRYQKLEEKIGLYGYSLLAIPIVTFALGTWQIKRWRWKLDLIEKLKQRTSAEPIDLPSDLNELKDKEYYRMKVKGKFLYEKEFLIGPRSLIINGESVSEKGGGIFSRRTSSGYYVITPFKLEDRDLIIMVNRGWIPKCDRSIYKMGNKITDPVEVTGIIRTTEKRPPFMLNNTPAKGVWHYRDLNAMAKVAEAEPVYIELLAEYNIPQGPIGGQTKVTLRNEHLSYIITWYSLSACTSYMWFRQFIQKLPLI
;
A
#
# COMPACT_ATOMS: atom_id res chain seq x y z
N LEU A 1 13.74 47.83 20.32
CA LEU A 1 13.35 49.04 21.08
C LEU A 1 11.83 49.18 20.94
N ASN A 2 10.95 49.20 21.94
CA ASN A 2 10.94 49.32 23.41
C ASN A 2 9.66 48.57 23.88
N MET A 3 9.69 47.62 24.82
CA MET A 3 9.48 47.76 26.29
C MET A 3 8.49 48.84 26.78
N ASN A 4 7.38 48.42 27.40
CA ASN A 4 6.99 48.68 28.82
C ASN A 4 5.56 48.12 29.09
N LEU A 5 5.24 47.20 30.02
CA LEU A 5 5.40 47.01 31.48
C LEU A 5 4.45 47.82 32.41
N THR A 6 3.59 47.04 33.10
CA THR A 6 3.11 47.13 34.51
C THR A 6 2.05 48.11 35.01
N LYS A 7 1.00 47.56 35.66
CA LYS A 7 0.60 47.68 37.11
C LYS A 7 -0.82 47.07 37.28
N ILE A 8 -1.06 45.96 37.97
CA ILE A 8 -1.16 45.69 39.43
C ILE A 8 -2.02 46.71 40.20
N PHE A 9 -3.19 46.26 40.69
CA PHE A 9 -3.77 46.70 41.98
C PHE A 9 -4.61 45.58 42.61
N SER A 10 -4.23 45.22 43.83
CA SER A 10 -4.92 44.41 44.82
C SER A 10 -5.86 45.26 45.68
N PHE A 11 -6.99 44.71 46.14
CA PHE A 11 -7.68 45.22 47.33
C PHE A 11 -8.29 44.08 48.16
N LEU A 12 -7.87 44.01 49.43
CA LEU A 12 -8.40 43.20 50.53
C LEU A 12 -9.48 43.99 51.28
N ARG A 13 -10.53 43.31 51.80
CA ARG A 13 -10.97 43.33 53.23
C ARG A 13 -12.41 42.85 53.40
N GLY A 14 -12.66 42.12 54.49
CA GLY A 14 -14.00 41.90 55.02
C GLY A 14 -14.12 40.80 56.09
N ALA A 15 -13.39 40.91 57.21
CA ALA A 15 -13.66 40.11 58.41
C ALA A 15 -14.74 40.81 59.27
N LYS A 16 -15.75 40.07 59.75
CA LYS A 16 -16.77 40.55 60.70
C LYS A 16 -16.53 39.92 62.07
N CYS A 17 -16.19 40.75 63.06
CA CYS A 17 -16.32 40.44 64.48
C CYS A 17 -17.71 40.86 64.96
N ALA A 18 -18.36 40.02 65.75
CA ALA A 18 -19.54 40.38 66.53
C ALA A 18 -19.14 40.47 68.01
N LEU A 19 -19.35 41.66 68.59
CA LEU A 19 -19.26 41.95 70.01
C LEU A 19 -20.52 41.43 70.72
N ASN A 20 -20.36 40.85 71.91
CA ASN A 20 -21.40 40.92 72.92
C ASN A 20 -20.78 41.28 74.29
N SER A 21 -21.36 42.29 74.91
CA SER A 21 -20.91 43.00 76.10
C SER A 21 -21.41 42.36 77.39
N ARG A 22 -20.63 42.47 78.48
CA ARG A 22 -21.16 42.75 79.84
C ARG A 22 -20.04 43.14 80.84
N ARG A 23 -20.19 44.35 81.38
CA ARG A 23 -19.84 44.96 82.70
C ARG A 23 -18.55 44.51 83.44
N VAL A 24 -17.57 45.40 83.62
CA VAL A 24 -17.37 46.45 84.68
C VAL A 24 -16.60 45.94 85.92
N SER A 25 -15.62 46.77 86.27
CA SER A 25 -14.50 46.73 87.23
C SER A 25 -14.79 46.47 88.72
N LEU A 26 -13.75 46.07 89.49
CA LEU A 26 -13.09 46.90 90.53
C LEU A 26 -11.98 46.12 91.29
N PHE A 27 -10.88 46.83 91.56
CA PHE A 27 -9.78 46.69 92.54
C PHE A 27 -9.64 45.44 93.46
N GLY A 28 -8.38 45.04 93.70
CA GLY A 28 -8.00 44.37 94.95
C GLY A 28 -6.69 43.58 94.90
N ASN A 29 -5.59 44.21 95.33
CA ASN A 29 -4.30 43.60 95.66
C ASN A 29 -4.46 42.62 96.83
N VAL A 30 -4.04 41.35 96.73
CA VAL A 30 -3.44 40.57 97.84
C VAL A 30 -2.57 39.44 97.29
N ASN A 31 -1.28 39.48 97.60
CA ASN A 31 -0.36 38.35 97.52
C ASN A 31 -0.75 37.29 98.56
N THR A 32 -1.01 36.06 98.12
CA THR A 32 -0.98 34.89 99.00
C THR A 32 -0.15 33.80 98.33
N GLN A 33 1.01 33.52 98.91
CA GLN A 33 1.81 32.34 98.62
C GLN A 33 0.99 31.09 98.97
N ALA A 34 0.57 30.35 97.95
CA ALA A 34 0.09 28.98 98.12
C ALA A 34 1.08 28.04 97.42
N ARG A 35 1.94 27.44 98.24
CA ARG A 35 2.77 26.28 97.90
C ARG A 35 1.82 25.12 97.58
N CYS A 36 1.68 24.74 96.32
CA CYS A 36 0.98 23.52 95.92
C CYS A 36 1.87 22.64 95.03
N LYS A 37 1.78 21.35 95.35
CA LYS A 37 2.67 20.25 95.00
C LYS A 37 2.77 20.00 93.50
N SER A 38 3.96 19.54 93.08
CA SER A 38 4.17 18.95 91.76
C SER A 38 3.19 17.79 91.54
N SER A 39 2.45 17.89 90.46
CA SER A 39 1.86 16.72 89.80
C SER A 39 2.34 16.79 88.37
N GLU A 40 3.22 15.86 88.00
CA GLU A 40 3.65 15.67 86.61
C GLU A 40 2.40 15.34 85.78
N VAL A 41 1.93 16.35 85.03
CA VAL A 41 0.94 16.13 83.98
C VAL A 41 1.63 15.36 82.88
N LYS A 42 1.43 14.04 82.89
CA LYS A 42 1.88 13.11 81.84
C LYS A 42 1.21 13.52 80.52
N LEU A 43 1.92 14.32 79.72
CA LEU A 43 1.55 14.63 78.34
C LEU A 43 1.38 13.32 77.57
N ARG A 44 0.14 12.88 77.36
CA ARG A 44 -0.17 11.82 76.40
C ARG A 44 0.15 12.36 75.02
N ARG A 45 1.27 11.94 74.44
CA ARG A 45 1.54 12.13 73.00
C ARG A 45 0.40 11.50 72.22
N PRO A 46 -0.30 12.24 71.35
CA PRO A 46 -1.23 11.61 70.44
C PRO A 46 -0.46 10.92 69.32
N THR A 47 -1.16 9.98 68.71
CA THR A 47 -0.88 9.35 67.42
C THR A 47 0.25 8.32 67.39
N ALA A 48 -0.19 7.05 67.42
CA ALA A 48 0.42 6.03 66.61
C ALA A 48 0.76 6.61 65.23
N ILE A 49 2.04 6.61 64.89
CA ILE A 49 2.44 6.63 63.50
C ILE A 49 2.09 5.22 63.02
N GLU A 50 0.84 5.01 62.62
CA GLU A 50 0.54 3.96 61.66
C GLU A 50 1.36 4.34 60.44
N THR A 51 2.53 3.72 60.30
CA THR A 51 3.17 3.64 59.01
C THR A 51 2.13 3.06 58.08
N ASN A 52 1.52 3.91 57.25
CA ASN A 52 0.85 3.49 56.04
C ASN A 52 1.93 2.81 55.19
N ARG A 53 2.27 1.56 55.53
CA ARG A 53 2.70 0.60 54.53
C ARG A 53 1.51 0.51 53.62
N TYR A 54 1.49 1.36 52.60
CA TYR A 54 0.96 0.95 51.31
C TYR A 54 1.70 -0.33 50.99
N GLN A 55 1.14 -1.47 51.40
CA GLN A 55 1.40 -2.75 50.78
C GLN A 55 0.97 -2.51 49.34
N LYS A 56 1.94 -2.12 48.50
CA LYS A 56 1.81 -2.17 47.06
C LYS A 56 1.63 -3.64 46.77
N LEU A 57 0.37 -4.11 46.85
CA LEU A 57 -0.02 -5.45 46.49
C LEU A 57 0.65 -5.70 45.15
N GLU A 58 1.47 -6.75 45.08
CA GLU A 58 1.92 -7.26 43.81
C GLU A 58 0.68 -7.78 43.09
N GLU A 59 -0.09 -6.88 42.48
CA GLU A 59 -1.13 -7.27 41.55
C GLU A 59 -0.43 -8.02 40.43
N LYS A 60 -0.60 -9.35 40.47
CA LYS A 60 -0.23 -10.23 39.37
C LYS A 60 -0.93 -9.72 38.13
N ILE A 61 -0.23 -9.77 37.00
CA ILE A 61 -0.77 -9.39 35.69
C ILE A 61 -2.11 -10.12 35.52
N GLY A 62 -3.22 -9.40 35.56
CA GLY A 62 -4.55 -9.99 35.41
C GLY A 62 -4.77 -10.51 33.99
N LEU A 63 -5.85 -11.28 33.78
CA LEU A 63 -6.26 -11.76 32.46
C LEU A 63 -6.30 -10.64 31.40
N TYR A 64 -6.71 -9.44 31.81
CA TYR A 64 -6.69 -8.24 30.97
C TYR A 64 -5.28 -7.82 30.52
N GLY A 65 -4.29 -7.86 31.41
CA GLY A 65 -2.90 -7.56 31.08
C GLY A 65 -2.32 -8.56 30.07
N TYR A 66 -2.65 -9.84 30.20
CA TYR A 66 -2.28 -10.85 29.19
C TYR A 66 -3.03 -10.67 27.87
N SER A 67 -4.30 -10.25 27.90
CA SER A 67 -5.06 -9.96 26.67
C SER A 67 -4.44 -8.81 25.86
N LEU A 68 -3.86 -7.81 26.52
CA LEU A 68 -3.16 -6.70 25.87
C LEU A 68 -1.86 -7.12 25.19
N LEU A 69 -1.21 -8.23 25.61
CA LEU A 69 -0.06 -8.80 24.90
C LEU A 69 -0.44 -9.39 23.54
N ALA A 70 -1.71 -9.71 23.30
CA ALA A 70 -2.13 -10.22 21.99
C ALA A 70 -1.86 -9.20 20.87
N ILE A 71 -1.96 -7.89 21.15
CA ILE A 71 -1.77 -6.83 20.16
C ILE A 71 -0.33 -6.81 19.60
N PRO A 72 0.74 -6.71 20.42
CA PRO A 72 2.10 -6.75 19.91
C PRO A 72 2.46 -8.08 19.24
N ILE A 73 1.90 -9.20 19.70
CA ILE A 73 2.11 -10.53 19.11
C ILE A 73 1.51 -10.60 17.69
N VAL A 74 0.24 -10.20 17.54
CA VAL A 74 -0.45 -10.22 16.24
C VAL A 74 0.21 -9.26 15.26
N THR A 75 0.57 -8.06 15.69
CA THR A 75 1.22 -7.06 14.83
C THR A 75 2.63 -7.49 14.41
N PHE A 76 3.38 -8.17 15.28
CA PHE A 76 4.66 -8.79 14.93
C PHE A 76 4.49 -9.91 13.90
N ALA A 77 3.48 -10.77 14.08
CA ALA A 77 3.15 -11.83 13.13
C ALA A 77 2.75 -11.26 11.76
N LEU A 78 1.97 -10.18 11.73
CA LEU A 78 1.61 -9.46 10.50
C LEU A 78 2.83 -8.84 9.83
N GLY A 79 3.74 -8.20 10.57
CA GLY A 79 5.00 -7.68 10.05
C GLY A 79 5.86 -8.78 9.41
N THR A 80 5.95 -9.94 10.08
CA THR A 80 6.68 -11.11 9.60
C THR A 80 6.05 -11.70 8.34
N TRP A 81 4.71 -11.77 8.31
CA TRP A 81 3.97 -12.19 7.13
C TRP A 81 4.22 -11.26 5.94
N GLN A 82 4.26 -9.94 6.15
CA GLN A 82 4.57 -8.98 5.10
C GLN A 82 5.97 -9.19 4.50
N ILE A 83 6.98 -9.49 5.33
CA ILE A 83 8.32 -9.83 4.84
C ILE A 83 8.28 -11.10 3.98
N LYS A 84 7.63 -12.16 4.47
CA LYS A 84 7.51 -13.44 3.73
C LYS A 84 6.79 -13.23 2.40
N ARG A 85 5.70 -12.46 2.41
CA ARG A 85 4.91 -12.13 1.22
C ARG A 85 5.72 -11.30 0.22
N TRP A 86 6.50 -10.33 0.70
CA TRP A 86 7.39 -9.53 -0.14
C TRP A 86 8.47 -10.39 -0.80
N ARG A 87 9.14 -11.28 -0.07
CA ARG A 87 10.15 -12.19 -0.63
C ARG A 87 9.57 -13.12 -1.69
N TRP A 88 8.41 -13.72 -1.43
CA TRP A 88 7.69 -14.52 -2.42
C TRP A 88 7.40 -13.73 -3.70
N LYS A 89 7.01 -12.46 -3.56
CA LYS A 89 6.75 -11.58 -4.70
C LYS A 89 8.01 -11.23 -5.49
N LEU A 90 9.14 -11.02 -4.80
CA LEU A 90 10.43 -10.78 -5.45
C LEU A 90 10.87 -12.00 -6.28
N ASP A 91 10.79 -13.20 -5.71
CA ASP A 91 11.09 -14.45 -6.42
C ASP A 91 10.22 -14.61 -7.68
N LEU A 92 8.94 -14.25 -7.60
CA LEU A 92 8.05 -14.26 -8.77
C LEU A 92 8.48 -13.26 -9.85
N ILE A 93 8.84 -12.02 -9.47
CA ILE A 93 9.32 -11.00 -10.42
C ILE A 93 10.62 -11.45 -11.08
N GLU A 94 11.52 -12.04 -10.29
CA GLU A 94 12.80 -12.53 -10.79
C GLU A 94 12.62 -13.66 -11.80
N LYS A 95 11.76 -14.64 -11.51
CA LYS A 95 11.39 -15.71 -12.44
C LYS A 95 10.79 -15.16 -13.74
N LEU A 96 9.89 -14.18 -13.64
CA LEU A 96 9.33 -13.53 -14.83
C LEU A 96 10.40 -12.80 -15.63
N LYS A 97 11.28 -12.04 -14.97
CA LYS A 97 12.40 -11.34 -15.61
C LYS A 97 13.31 -12.32 -16.34
N GLN A 98 13.67 -13.43 -15.70
CA GLN A 98 14.48 -14.50 -16.31
C GLN A 98 13.81 -15.05 -17.58
N ARG A 99 12.51 -15.36 -17.55
CA ARG A 99 11.76 -15.84 -18.73
C ARG A 99 11.72 -14.81 -19.86
N THR A 100 11.48 -13.55 -19.52
CA THR A 100 11.41 -12.47 -20.51
C THR A 100 12.77 -12.05 -21.06
N SER A 101 13.87 -12.36 -20.37
CA SER A 101 15.24 -12.05 -20.80
C SER A 101 15.98 -13.26 -21.39
N ALA A 102 15.40 -14.46 -21.32
CA ALA A 102 15.94 -15.67 -21.92
C ALA A 102 16.08 -15.54 -23.45
N GLU A 103 16.91 -16.39 -24.04
CA GLU A 103 17.07 -16.43 -25.49
C GLU A 103 15.74 -16.78 -26.17
N PRO A 104 15.42 -16.15 -27.32
CA PRO A 104 14.21 -16.47 -28.06
C PRO A 104 14.21 -17.93 -28.52
N ILE A 105 13.09 -18.62 -28.29
CA ILE A 105 12.87 -19.98 -28.76
C ILE A 105 12.00 -19.93 -30.02
N ASP A 106 12.18 -20.86 -30.95
CA ASP A 106 11.28 -20.98 -32.09
C ASP A 106 9.88 -21.43 -31.63
N LEU A 107 8.86 -21.04 -32.38
CA LEU A 107 7.50 -21.46 -32.10
C LEU A 107 7.38 -22.99 -32.29
N PRO A 108 7.00 -23.78 -31.26
CA PRO A 108 6.88 -25.23 -31.38
C PRO A 108 5.80 -25.63 -32.39
N SER A 109 5.93 -26.83 -32.96
CA SER A 109 4.92 -27.42 -33.86
C SER A 109 3.63 -27.76 -33.13
N ASP A 110 3.73 -28.28 -31.90
CA ASP A 110 2.58 -28.51 -31.02
C ASP A 110 2.25 -27.25 -30.22
N LEU A 111 1.08 -26.68 -30.48
CA LEU A 111 0.61 -25.48 -29.78
C LEU A 111 0.23 -25.74 -28.32
N ASN A 112 0.05 -27.01 -27.91
CA ASN A 112 -0.23 -27.33 -26.51
C ASN A 112 0.96 -27.01 -25.60
N GLU A 113 2.19 -27.10 -26.11
CA GLU A 113 3.41 -26.74 -25.37
C GLU A 113 3.46 -25.26 -24.98
N LEU A 114 2.68 -24.41 -25.65
CA LEU A 114 2.63 -22.97 -25.38
C LEU A 114 1.93 -22.63 -24.07
N LYS A 115 1.07 -23.53 -23.54
CA LYS A 115 0.28 -23.27 -22.32
C LYS A 115 1.16 -22.97 -21.12
N ASP A 116 2.30 -23.65 -21.01
CA ASP A 116 3.23 -23.50 -19.89
C ASP A 116 4.39 -22.51 -20.16
N LYS A 117 4.44 -21.96 -21.37
CA LYS A 117 5.51 -21.05 -21.81
C LYS A 117 5.14 -19.58 -21.72
N GLU A 118 4.13 -19.20 -20.91
CA GLU A 118 3.79 -17.79 -20.74
C GLU A 118 5.00 -16.96 -20.27
N TYR A 119 5.20 -15.79 -20.90
CA TYR A 119 6.33 -14.87 -20.71
C TYR A 119 7.67 -15.26 -21.37
N TYR A 120 7.73 -16.37 -22.10
CA TYR A 120 8.93 -16.70 -22.88
C TYR A 120 9.03 -15.85 -24.15
N ARG A 121 10.26 -15.56 -24.57
CA ARG A 121 10.54 -14.94 -25.86
C ARG A 121 10.42 -15.99 -26.96
N MET A 122 9.71 -15.65 -28.03
CA MET A 122 9.58 -16.47 -29.22
C MET A 122 9.91 -15.70 -30.47
N LYS A 123 10.54 -16.41 -31.41
CA LYS A 123 10.96 -15.91 -32.70
C LYS A 123 10.08 -16.52 -33.79
N VAL A 124 9.56 -15.68 -34.68
CA VAL A 124 8.71 -16.10 -35.80
C VAL A 124 9.01 -15.27 -37.05
N LYS A 125 8.86 -15.87 -38.23
CA LYS A 125 9.07 -15.21 -39.51
C LYS A 125 7.84 -15.37 -40.40
N GLY A 126 7.44 -14.31 -41.09
CA GLY A 126 6.17 -14.30 -41.80
C GLY A 126 5.70 -12.92 -42.24
N LYS A 127 4.44 -12.81 -42.63
CA LYS A 127 3.83 -11.58 -43.16
C LYS A 127 2.63 -11.13 -42.33
N PHE A 128 2.49 -9.82 -42.15
CA PHE A 128 1.34 -9.22 -41.48
C PHE A 128 0.10 -9.15 -42.39
N LEU A 129 -1.04 -9.57 -41.86
CA LEU A 129 -2.35 -9.51 -42.51
C LEU A 129 -3.15 -8.32 -41.96
N TYR A 130 -2.93 -7.14 -42.54
CA TYR A 130 -3.53 -5.87 -42.07
C TYR A 130 -5.05 -5.78 -42.24
N GLU A 131 -5.64 -6.60 -43.10
CA GLU A 131 -7.09 -6.60 -43.37
C GLU A 131 -7.91 -7.09 -42.17
N LYS A 132 -7.32 -7.99 -41.36
CA LYS A 132 -7.96 -8.61 -40.19
C LYS A 132 -7.43 -8.04 -38.87
N GLU A 133 -6.97 -6.79 -38.87
CA GLU A 133 -6.39 -6.15 -37.69
C GLU A 133 -7.44 -5.78 -36.61
N PHE A 134 -7.09 -6.00 -35.34
CA PHE A 134 -7.90 -5.69 -34.18
C PHE A 134 -7.32 -4.53 -33.37
N LEU A 135 -8.24 -3.79 -32.73
CA LEU A 135 -7.92 -2.78 -31.72
C LEU A 135 -8.52 -3.20 -30.38
N ILE A 136 -7.66 -3.40 -29.38
CA ILE A 136 -8.11 -3.70 -28.01
C ILE A 136 -7.96 -2.45 -27.14
N GLY A 137 -9.07 -1.98 -26.55
CA GLY A 137 -9.03 -0.83 -25.66
C GLY A 137 -10.31 -0.63 -24.82
N PRO A 138 -10.24 0.25 -23.80
CA PRO A 138 -9.13 1.16 -23.50
C PRO A 138 -7.93 0.49 -22.80
N ARG A 139 -6.71 0.88 -23.18
CA ARG A 139 -5.45 0.45 -22.55
C ARG A 139 -4.59 1.65 -22.16
N SER A 140 -3.93 1.57 -21.00
CA SER A 140 -2.95 2.56 -20.57
C SER A 140 -1.60 2.34 -21.25
N LEU A 141 -0.92 3.42 -21.63
CA LEU A 141 0.46 3.35 -22.09
C LEU A 141 1.37 2.84 -20.96
N ILE A 142 2.27 1.92 -21.29
CA ILE A 142 3.33 1.44 -20.40
C ILE A 142 4.65 2.07 -20.81
N ILE A 143 5.33 2.68 -19.84
CA ILE A 143 6.67 3.28 -19.99
C ILE A 143 7.53 2.74 -18.85
N ASN A 144 8.73 2.22 -19.18
CA ASN A 144 9.67 1.63 -18.21
C ASN A 144 9.03 0.55 -17.32
N GLY A 145 8.11 -0.25 -17.89
CA GLY A 145 7.42 -1.32 -17.19
C GLY A 145 6.26 -0.88 -16.29
N GLU A 146 5.95 0.41 -16.20
CA GLU A 146 4.86 0.95 -15.38
C GLU A 146 3.79 1.61 -16.23
N SER A 147 2.52 1.48 -15.84
CA SER A 147 1.46 2.17 -16.57
C SER A 147 1.45 3.65 -16.19
N VAL A 148 1.36 4.54 -17.19
CA VAL A 148 1.36 5.99 -16.97
C VAL A 148 0.17 6.42 -16.11
N SER A 149 -0.94 5.68 -16.16
CA SER A 149 -2.12 5.93 -15.30
C SER A 149 -1.90 5.57 -13.83
N GLU A 150 -0.97 4.66 -13.49
CA GLU A 150 -0.70 4.27 -12.10
C GLU A 150 0.05 5.35 -11.32
N LYS A 151 0.88 6.17 -11.99
CA LYS A 151 1.59 7.30 -11.36
C LYS A 151 0.72 8.52 -11.07
N GLY A 152 -0.55 8.49 -11.47
CA GLY A 152 -1.44 9.64 -11.43
C GLY A 152 -2.87 9.29 -11.04
N GLY A 153 -3.08 8.50 -9.98
CA GLY A 153 -4.41 8.15 -9.46
C GLY A 153 -5.03 9.19 -8.52
N GLY A 154 -4.59 10.44 -8.56
CA GLY A 154 -5.18 11.53 -7.77
C GLY A 154 -6.27 12.25 -8.54
N ILE A 155 -7.23 12.86 -7.83
CA ILE A 155 -8.35 13.66 -8.38
C ILE A 155 -7.84 14.83 -9.28
N PHE A 156 -6.55 15.17 -9.18
CA PHE A 156 -5.88 16.21 -9.96
C PHE A 156 -5.07 15.71 -11.17
N SER A 157 -5.00 14.39 -11.41
CA SER A 157 -4.19 13.85 -12.51
C SER A 157 -4.90 13.98 -13.85
N ARG A 158 -4.44 14.94 -14.63
CA ARG A 158 -5.10 15.42 -15.85
C ARG A 158 -4.68 14.68 -17.13
N ARG A 159 -4.01 13.52 -17.02
CA ARG A 159 -3.50 12.76 -18.18
C ARG A 159 -3.76 11.26 -18.05
N THR A 160 -4.99 10.84 -18.31
CA THR A 160 -5.30 9.45 -18.67
C THR A 160 -4.81 9.21 -20.11
N SER A 161 -3.60 8.68 -20.27
CA SER A 161 -3.10 8.18 -21.57
C SER A 161 -3.81 6.87 -21.93
N SER A 162 -5.10 6.98 -22.24
CA SER A 162 -5.89 5.89 -22.79
C SER A 162 -5.61 5.75 -24.28
N GLY A 163 -5.45 4.51 -24.73
CA GLY A 163 -5.22 4.17 -26.11
C GLY A 163 -5.68 2.75 -26.41
N TYR A 164 -5.11 2.18 -27.47
CA TYR A 164 -5.45 0.85 -27.96
C TYR A 164 -4.18 0.04 -28.19
N TYR A 165 -4.25 -1.27 -27.95
CA TYR A 165 -3.29 -2.19 -28.53
C TYR A 165 -3.69 -2.55 -29.94
N VAL A 166 -2.70 -2.59 -30.83
CA VAL A 166 -2.85 -2.95 -32.24
C VAL A 166 -2.43 -4.40 -32.42
N ILE A 167 -3.39 -5.27 -32.70
CA ILE A 167 -3.15 -6.70 -32.89
C ILE A 167 -3.36 -7.02 -34.35
N THR A 168 -2.30 -7.44 -35.04
CA THR A 168 -2.35 -7.78 -36.46
C THR A 168 -2.11 -9.28 -36.60
N PRO A 169 -2.98 -10.03 -37.30
CA PRO A 169 -2.70 -11.41 -37.63
C PRO A 169 -1.44 -11.53 -38.47
N PHE A 170 -0.70 -12.62 -38.30
CA PHE A 170 0.62 -12.84 -38.86
C PHE A 170 0.67 -14.25 -39.43
N LYS A 171 0.80 -14.35 -40.75
CA LYS A 171 0.93 -15.62 -41.46
C LYS A 171 2.38 -16.05 -41.43
N LEU A 172 2.64 -17.21 -40.85
CA LEU A 172 3.96 -17.81 -40.77
C LEU A 172 4.47 -18.21 -42.17
N GLU A 173 5.78 -18.13 -42.37
CA GLU A 173 6.44 -18.55 -43.62
C GLU A 173 6.82 -20.04 -43.60
N ASP A 174 7.15 -20.57 -42.42
CA ASP A 174 7.56 -21.96 -42.20
C ASP A 174 6.41 -22.97 -42.35
N ARG A 175 5.16 -22.54 -42.09
CA ARG A 175 3.96 -23.38 -42.10
C ARG A 175 2.71 -22.56 -42.37
N ASP A 176 1.64 -23.22 -42.83
CA ASP A 176 0.35 -22.58 -43.09
C ASP A 176 -0.44 -22.34 -41.80
N LEU A 177 0.11 -21.50 -40.93
CA LEU A 177 -0.46 -21.13 -39.64
C LEU A 177 -0.54 -19.60 -39.54
N ILE A 178 -1.65 -19.10 -39.01
CA ILE A 178 -1.82 -17.68 -38.71
C ILE A 178 -1.86 -17.53 -37.20
N ILE A 179 -1.06 -16.61 -36.67
CA ILE A 179 -1.00 -16.27 -35.25
C ILE A 179 -1.34 -14.79 -35.06
N MET A 180 -1.57 -14.34 -33.82
CA MET A 180 -1.82 -12.93 -33.51
C MET A 180 -0.57 -12.26 -32.95
N VAL A 181 -0.22 -11.09 -33.49
CA VAL A 181 0.92 -10.32 -33.00
C VAL A 181 0.45 -8.95 -32.54
N ASN A 182 0.64 -8.63 -31.26
CA ASN A 182 0.47 -7.28 -30.74
C ASN A 182 1.69 -6.44 -31.10
N ARG A 183 1.47 -5.49 -32.00
CA ARG A 183 2.52 -4.57 -32.49
C ARG A 183 2.84 -3.46 -31.51
N GLY A 184 1.96 -3.19 -30.55
CA GLY A 184 2.15 -2.15 -29.55
C GLY A 184 0.91 -1.30 -29.30
N TRP A 185 1.14 -0.19 -28.61
CA TRP A 185 0.13 0.77 -28.19
C TRP A 185 0.07 2.00 -29.09
N ILE A 186 -1.13 2.47 -29.36
CA ILE A 186 -1.40 3.75 -30.03
C ILE A 186 -2.28 4.64 -29.15
N PRO A 187 -2.10 5.97 -29.16
CA PRO A 187 -2.99 6.87 -28.44
C PRO A 187 -4.38 6.89 -29.08
N LYS A 188 -5.40 7.19 -28.27
CA LYS A 188 -6.81 7.22 -28.74
C LYS A 188 -7.02 8.15 -29.93
N CYS A 189 -6.29 9.28 -29.99
CA CYS A 189 -6.39 10.26 -31.06
C CYS A 189 -5.90 9.75 -32.41
N ASP A 190 -4.98 8.79 -32.43
CA ASP A 190 -4.33 8.32 -33.66
C ASP A 190 -5.07 7.15 -34.31
N ARG A 191 -6.23 6.75 -33.76
CA ARG A 191 -7.02 5.59 -34.20
C ARG A 191 -7.35 5.59 -35.71
N SER A 192 -7.60 6.75 -36.31
CA SER A 192 -7.88 6.85 -37.75
C SER A 192 -6.60 6.92 -38.58
N ILE A 193 -5.58 7.58 -38.06
CA ILE A 193 -4.33 7.89 -38.77
C ILE A 193 -3.46 6.63 -38.91
N TYR A 194 -3.34 5.82 -37.85
CA TYR A 194 -2.42 4.69 -37.86
C TYR A 194 -2.81 3.60 -38.88
N LYS A 195 -4.11 3.45 -39.22
CA LYS A 195 -4.58 2.51 -40.25
C LYS A 195 -4.04 2.82 -41.64
N MET A 196 -3.66 4.07 -41.89
CA MET A 196 -3.10 4.55 -43.15
C MET A 196 -1.56 4.49 -43.17
N GLY A 197 -0.92 4.19 -42.03
CA GLY A 197 0.54 4.21 -41.88
C GLY A 197 1.25 2.90 -42.27
N ASN A 198 2.52 3.04 -42.67
CA ASN A 198 3.56 2.02 -42.90
C ASN A 198 3.17 0.56 -42.66
N LYS A 199 2.58 -0.05 -43.70
CA LYS A 199 2.34 -1.49 -43.78
C LYS A 199 3.63 -2.18 -44.25
N ILE A 200 4.12 -3.14 -43.48
CA ILE A 200 5.23 -4.00 -43.88
C ILE A 200 4.65 -5.11 -44.75
N THR A 201 4.89 -5.05 -46.05
CA THR A 201 4.40 -6.04 -47.03
C THR A 201 5.31 -7.25 -47.17
N ASP A 202 6.60 -7.07 -46.87
CA ASP A 202 7.61 -8.11 -47.03
C ASP A 202 7.64 -9.07 -45.82
N PRO A 203 8.11 -10.32 -46.01
CA PRO A 203 8.35 -11.22 -44.90
C PRO A 203 9.33 -10.59 -43.90
N VAL A 204 8.94 -10.55 -42.63
CA VAL A 204 9.75 -10.01 -41.55
C VAL A 204 9.90 -11.04 -40.45
N GLU A 205 11.08 -11.04 -39.85
CA GLU A 205 11.36 -11.82 -38.66
C GLU A 205 11.10 -10.96 -37.42
N VAL A 206 10.25 -11.44 -36.53
CA VAL A 206 9.85 -10.72 -35.33
C VAL A 206 10.09 -11.58 -34.09
N THR A 207 10.53 -10.91 -33.02
CA THR A 207 10.66 -11.52 -31.70
C THR A 207 9.67 -10.85 -30.75
N GLY A 208 8.96 -11.66 -29.98
CA GLY A 208 8.04 -11.15 -28.98
C GLY A 208 7.82 -12.09 -27.82
N ILE A 209 7.02 -11.65 -26.86
CA ILE A 209 6.71 -12.39 -25.64
C ILE A 209 5.36 -13.08 -25.81
N ILE A 210 5.31 -14.39 -25.61
CA ILE A 210 4.05 -15.15 -25.64
C ILE A 210 3.19 -14.79 -24.42
N ARG A 211 1.90 -14.52 -24.65
CA ARG A 211 0.93 -14.25 -23.59
C ARG A 211 -0.34 -15.05 -23.80
N THR A 212 -0.91 -15.52 -22.70
CA THR A 212 -2.17 -16.26 -22.73
C THR A 212 -3.39 -15.33 -22.79
N THR A 213 -4.57 -15.92 -22.96
CA THR A 213 -5.84 -15.18 -22.93
C THR A 213 -6.01 -14.47 -21.58
N GLU A 214 -6.50 -13.22 -21.62
CA GLU A 214 -6.74 -12.47 -20.39
C GLU A 214 -8.04 -12.93 -19.73
N LYS A 215 -8.01 -13.07 -18.40
CA LYS A 215 -9.25 -13.16 -17.64
C LYS A 215 -9.94 -11.81 -17.66
N ARG A 216 -11.22 -11.80 -18.07
CA ARG A 216 -12.07 -10.61 -18.09
C ARG A 216 -12.08 -9.94 -16.70
N PRO A 217 -11.64 -8.68 -16.58
CA PRO A 217 -11.72 -7.94 -15.33
C PRO A 217 -13.17 -7.73 -14.87
N PRO A 218 -13.44 -7.69 -13.55
CA PRO A 218 -14.75 -7.28 -13.06
C PRO A 218 -15.06 -5.86 -13.55
N PHE A 219 -16.33 -5.58 -13.87
CA PHE A 219 -16.83 -4.28 -14.37
C PHE A 219 -16.35 -3.85 -15.78
N MET A 220 -15.61 -4.68 -16.51
CA MET A 220 -15.35 -4.44 -17.93
C MET A 220 -16.58 -4.82 -18.78
N LEU A 221 -16.74 -4.22 -19.97
CA LEU A 221 -17.77 -4.63 -20.93
C LEU A 221 -17.35 -5.93 -21.66
N ASN A 222 -18.34 -6.69 -22.16
CA ASN A 222 -18.06 -7.85 -22.99
C ASN A 222 -17.54 -7.43 -24.37
N ASN A 223 -16.64 -8.23 -24.93
CA ASN A 223 -16.21 -8.06 -26.31
C ASN A 223 -17.43 -8.22 -27.24
N THR A 224 -17.48 -7.43 -28.32
CA THR A 224 -18.51 -7.54 -29.36
C THR A 224 -17.84 -7.81 -30.71
N PRO A 225 -17.53 -9.08 -31.03
CA PRO A 225 -16.79 -9.45 -32.23
C PRO A 225 -17.45 -8.96 -33.53
N ALA A 226 -18.78 -9.04 -33.60
CA ALA A 226 -19.55 -8.59 -34.78
C ALA A 226 -19.41 -7.09 -35.09
N LYS A 227 -19.06 -6.26 -34.10
CA LYS A 227 -18.81 -4.82 -34.27
C LYS A 227 -17.32 -4.47 -34.30
N GLY A 228 -16.44 -5.47 -34.23
CA GLY A 228 -14.99 -5.27 -34.12
C GLY A 228 -14.55 -4.55 -32.83
N VAL A 229 -15.36 -4.61 -31.76
CA VAL A 229 -15.08 -3.94 -30.49
C VAL A 229 -14.50 -4.93 -29.50
N TRP A 230 -13.26 -4.67 -29.08
CA TRP A 230 -12.51 -5.52 -28.15
C TRP A 230 -12.04 -4.71 -26.94
N HIS A 231 -12.37 -5.18 -25.74
CA HIS A 231 -12.03 -4.56 -24.47
C HIS A 231 -10.91 -5.30 -23.74
N TYR A 232 -10.92 -6.64 -23.81
CA TYR A 232 -9.89 -7.52 -23.25
C TYR A 232 -9.42 -8.53 -24.30
N ARG A 233 -8.24 -9.11 -24.07
CA ARG A 233 -7.66 -10.12 -24.96
C ARG A 233 -8.36 -11.46 -24.75
N ASP A 234 -9.22 -11.83 -25.69
CA ASP A 234 -9.86 -13.14 -25.78
C ASP A 234 -9.34 -13.88 -27.01
N LEU A 235 -8.35 -14.76 -26.80
CA LEU A 235 -7.64 -15.40 -27.92
C LEU A 235 -8.55 -16.32 -28.72
N ASN A 236 -9.49 -17.01 -28.07
CA ASN A 236 -10.39 -17.93 -28.75
C ASN A 236 -11.40 -17.18 -29.64
N ALA A 237 -11.95 -16.07 -29.13
CA ALA A 237 -12.87 -15.26 -29.92
C ALA A 237 -12.15 -14.52 -31.07
N MET A 238 -10.94 -14.00 -30.82
CA MET A 238 -10.14 -13.31 -31.85
C MET A 238 -9.65 -14.28 -32.93
N ALA A 239 -9.18 -15.46 -32.54
CA ALA A 239 -8.78 -16.55 -33.43
C ALA A 239 -9.88 -16.89 -34.45
N LYS A 240 -11.12 -17.05 -33.99
CA LYS A 240 -12.27 -17.34 -34.85
C LYS A 240 -12.54 -16.26 -35.89
N VAL A 241 -12.38 -14.98 -35.52
CA VAL A 241 -12.61 -13.86 -36.45
C VAL A 241 -11.44 -13.69 -37.42
N ALA A 242 -10.22 -13.97 -36.98
CA ALA A 242 -9.02 -13.86 -37.80
C ALA A 242 -8.81 -15.07 -38.73
N GLU A 243 -9.50 -16.19 -38.48
CA GLU A 243 -9.13 -17.52 -38.99
C GLU A 243 -7.67 -17.85 -38.63
N ALA A 244 -7.33 -17.61 -37.37
CA ALA A 244 -6.01 -17.81 -36.80
C ALA A 244 -6.06 -18.83 -35.66
N GLU A 245 -4.92 -19.37 -35.28
CA GLU A 245 -4.78 -20.14 -34.05
C GLU A 245 -4.76 -19.22 -32.82
N PRO A 246 -5.17 -19.68 -31.62
CA PRO A 246 -5.23 -18.90 -30.40
C PRO A 246 -3.83 -18.65 -29.78
N VAL A 247 -2.85 -18.30 -30.62
CA VAL A 247 -1.47 -17.98 -30.28
C VAL A 247 -1.29 -16.48 -30.38
N TYR A 248 -0.70 -15.88 -29.34
CA TYR A 248 -0.52 -14.43 -29.27
C TYR A 248 0.85 -14.03 -28.73
N ILE A 249 1.51 -13.14 -29.48
CA ILE A 249 2.86 -12.65 -29.21
C ILE A 249 2.84 -11.12 -29.07
N GLU A 250 3.49 -10.58 -28.04
CA GLU A 250 3.69 -9.12 -27.87
C GLU A 250 5.07 -8.73 -28.38
N LEU A 251 5.14 -7.83 -29.36
CA LEU A 251 6.42 -7.37 -29.90
C LEU A 251 7.24 -6.64 -28.84
N LEU A 252 8.54 -6.92 -28.86
CA LEU A 252 9.52 -6.20 -28.05
C LEU A 252 9.68 -4.76 -28.56
N ALA A 253 10.15 -3.87 -27.68
CA ALA A 253 10.37 -2.47 -28.00
C ALA A 253 11.43 -2.25 -29.10
N GLU A 254 12.28 -3.24 -29.34
CA GLU A 254 13.30 -3.26 -30.40
C GLU A 254 12.70 -3.20 -31.81
N TYR A 255 11.45 -3.62 -31.99
CA TYR A 255 10.74 -3.64 -33.27
C TYR A 255 9.84 -2.41 -33.48
N ASN A 256 10.07 -1.35 -32.71
CA ASN A 256 9.31 -0.10 -32.83
C ASN A 256 9.64 0.60 -34.16
N ILE A 257 8.60 0.97 -34.90
CA ILE A 257 8.71 1.74 -36.13
C ILE A 257 8.45 3.21 -35.82
N PRO A 258 9.22 4.17 -36.38
CA PRO A 258 8.90 5.59 -36.26
C PRO A 258 7.45 5.87 -36.68
N GLN A 259 6.71 6.59 -35.83
CA GLN A 259 5.28 6.89 -36.02
C GLN A 259 4.36 5.65 -36.07
N GLY A 260 4.86 4.47 -35.68
CA GLY A 260 4.08 3.25 -35.54
C GLY A 260 3.62 2.99 -34.10
N PRO A 261 2.92 1.87 -33.86
CA PRO A 261 2.55 1.43 -32.52
C PRO A 261 3.79 1.28 -31.61
N ILE A 262 3.66 1.70 -30.35
CA ILE A 262 4.71 1.62 -29.34
C ILE A 262 4.73 0.20 -28.77
N GLY A 263 5.69 -0.63 -29.19
CA GLY A 263 5.94 -1.98 -28.68
C GLY A 263 6.48 -2.01 -27.24
N GLY A 264 6.82 -3.20 -26.74
CA GLY A 264 7.32 -3.38 -25.38
C GLY A 264 6.28 -3.10 -24.29
N GLN A 265 5.00 -3.34 -24.59
CA GLN A 265 3.87 -3.07 -23.68
C GLN A 265 3.59 -4.23 -22.70
N THR A 266 4.50 -5.20 -22.59
CA THR A 266 4.38 -6.28 -21.62
C THR A 266 4.65 -5.75 -20.22
N LYS A 267 3.63 -5.72 -19.36
CA LYS A 267 3.79 -5.35 -17.95
C LYS A 267 4.36 -6.52 -17.15
N VAL A 268 5.62 -6.39 -16.73
CA VAL A 268 6.30 -7.37 -15.86
C VAL A 268 6.44 -6.85 -14.42
N THR A 269 6.08 -5.59 -14.17
CA THR A 269 6.19 -5.00 -12.83
C THR A 269 4.95 -5.29 -11.99
N LEU A 270 5.18 -5.62 -10.72
CA LEU A 270 4.13 -5.73 -9.72
C LEU A 270 4.32 -4.62 -8.69
N ARG A 271 3.26 -3.85 -8.41
CA ARG A 271 3.27 -2.74 -7.44
C ARG A 271 3.82 -3.19 -6.08
N ASN A 272 4.86 -2.53 -5.55
CA ASN A 272 5.50 -2.93 -4.30
C ASN A 272 5.29 -1.87 -3.20
N GLU A 273 4.34 -2.12 -2.30
CA GLU A 273 4.08 -1.28 -1.12
C GLU A 273 4.51 -1.97 0.19
N HIS A 274 5.21 -3.11 0.12
CA HIS A 274 5.44 -3.93 1.31
C HIS A 274 6.30 -3.25 2.37
N LEU A 275 7.24 -2.39 1.98
CA LEU A 275 8.12 -1.70 2.92
C LEU A 275 7.35 -0.78 3.89
N SER A 276 6.40 0.00 3.38
CA SER A 276 5.61 0.90 4.23
C SER A 276 4.79 0.10 5.25
N TYR A 277 4.15 -0.99 4.81
CA TYR A 277 3.42 -1.89 5.71
C TYR A 277 4.33 -2.58 6.73
N ILE A 278 5.51 -3.05 6.32
CA ILE A 278 6.50 -3.66 7.22
C ILE A 278 6.84 -2.67 8.35
N ILE A 279 7.15 -1.42 8.00
CA ILE A 279 7.45 -0.36 8.97
C ILE A 279 6.25 -0.12 9.88
N THR A 280 5.03 0.01 9.35
CA THR A 280 3.83 0.21 10.15
C THR A 280 3.61 -0.91 11.17
N TRP A 281 3.67 -2.18 10.74
CA TRP A 281 3.38 -3.31 11.63
C TRP A 281 4.42 -3.49 12.73
N TYR A 282 5.71 -3.35 12.39
CA TYR A 282 6.76 -3.43 13.41
C TYR A 282 6.78 -2.21 14.33
N SER A 283 6.46 -1.01 13.84
CA SER A 283 6.32 0.18 14.69
C SER A 283 5.18 0.01 15.69
N LEU A 284 4.01 -0.46 15.22
CA LEU A 284 2.86 -0.73 16.09
C LEU A 284 3.18 -1.81 17.13
N SER A 285 3.87 -2.88 16.72
CA SER A 285 4.33 -3.94 17.62
C SER A 285 5.29 -3.39 18.69
N ALA A 286 6.26 -2.56 18.31
CA ALA A 286 7.20 -1.94 19.24
C ALA A 286 6.53 -0.99 20.22
N CYS A 287 5.67 -0.07 19.74
CA CYS A 287 4.95 0.88 20.57
C CYS A 287 4.04 0.18 21.59
N THR A 288 3.25 -0.80 21.14
CA THR A 288 2.32 -1.52 22.02
C THR A 288 3.05 -2.42 23.03
N SER A 289 4.16 -3.04 22.62
CA SER A 289 5.05 -3.76 23.54
C SER A 289 5.65 -2.84 24.59
N TYR A 290 6.12 -1.66 24.19
CA TYR A 290 6.69 -0.67 25.11
C TYR A 290 5.66 -0.16 26.11
N MET A 291 4.45 0.18 25.66
CA MET A 291 3.36 0.59 26.53
C MET A 291 3.00 -0.50 27.53
N TRP A 292 2.91 -1.76 27.08
CA TRP A 292 2.66 -2.89 27.95
C TRP A 292 3.76 -3.07 29.00
N PHE A 293 5.03 -3.04 28.56
CA PHE A 293 6.18 -3.17 29.45
C PHE A 293 6.21 -2.05 30.51
N ARG A 294 5.97 -0.81 30.10
CA ARG A 294 5.93 0.34 31.02
C ARG A 294 4.79 0.22 32.04
N GLN A 295 3.60 -0.18 31.59
CA GLN A 295 2.41 -0.27 32.44
C GLN A 295 2.48 -1.45 33.42
N PHE A 296 2.90 -2.64 32.97
CA PHE A 296 2.80 -3.87 33.76
C PHE A 296 4.11 -4.29 34.43
N ILE A 297 5.26 -4.01 33.83
CA ILE A 297 6.58 -4.35 34.39
C ILE A 297 7.14 -3.17 35.20
N GLN A 298 7.22 -1.98 34.59
CA GLN A 298 7.73 -0.80 35.29
C GLN A 298 6.70 -0.18 36.24
N LYS A 299 5.42 -0.54 36.12
CA LYS A 299 4.29 -0.03 36.92
C LYS A 299 4.27 1.51 36.96
N LEU A 300 4.65 2.13 35.84
CA LEU A 300 4.61 3.58 35.65
C LEU A 300 3.29 3.95 34.97
N PRO A 301 2.62 5.04 35.40
CA PRO A 301 1.44 5.51 34.69
C PRO A 301 1.81 5.84 33.24
N LEU A 302 0.94 5.43 32.32
CA LEU A 302 0.95 5.85 30.91
C LEU A 302 0.46 7.29 30.83
N ILE A 303 1.26 8.21 31.38
CA ILE A 303 0.97 9.64 31.60
C ILE A 303 -0.17 9.86 32.60
#